data_AF-A0A7C2VD47-F1
#
_entry.id   AF-A0A7C2VD47-F1
#
_cell.length_a   1.000
_cell.length_b   1.000
_cell.length_c   1.000
_cell.angle_alpha   90.00
_cell.angle_beta   90.00
_cell.angle_gamma   90.00
#
_symmetry.space_group_name_H-M   'P 1'
#
loop_
_entity.id
_entity.type
_entity.pdbx_description
1 polymer ?
#
loop_
_entity_poly.entity_id
_entity_poly.type
_entity_poly.pdbx_seq_one_letter_code
_entity_poly.pdbx_strand_id
1 'polypeptide(L)'
;RVNESNTLELVRTDNPCDKLIVRQISGAIARRIVCRTSRGEQLTGGEKFGMIKFGSRAELYVSAGENVKCLVRKGDKVKAGLTALIKYETTAPESGHERRDTRHERCPD
;
A
#
# COMPACT_ATOMS: atom_id res chain seq x y z
N ARG A 1 -20.92 -20.06 0.64
CA ARG A 1 -20.52 -19.20 -0.50
C ARG A 1 -19.33 -18.37 -0.04
N VAL A 2 -18.20 -18.47 -0.73
CA VAL A 2 -17.03 -17.62 -0.48
C VAL A 2 -17.30 -16.25 -1.12
N ASN A 3 -16.89 -15.18 -0.46
CA ASN A 3 -16.99 -13.82 -0.99
C ASN A 3 -15.97 -13.58 -2.13
N GLU A 4 -16.32 -12.75 -3.12
CA GLU A 4 -15.38 -12.30 -4.14
C GLU A 4 -14.27 -11.47 -3.48
N SER A 5 -13.02 -11.69 -3.89
CA SER A 5 -11.88 -10.86 -3.48
C SER A 5 -10.95 -10.55 -4.64
N ASN A 6 -10.33 -9.37 -4.60
CA ASN A 6 -9.31 -8.92 -5.54
C ASN A 6 -8.06 -8.51 -4.76
N THR A 7 -6.88 -8.94 -5.21
CA THR A 7 -5.60 -8.65 -4.55
C THR A 7 -4.74 -7.84 -5.48
N LEU A 8 -4.25 -6.69 -5.01
CA LEU A 8 -3.24 -5.89 -5.69
C LEU A 8 -1.93 -6.01 -4.92
N GLU A 9 -0.89 -6.43 -5.61
CA GLU A 9 0.49 -6.35 -5.16
C GLU A 9 1.10 -5.07 -5.71
N LEU A 10 1.62 -4.25 -4.82
CA LEU A 10 2.21 -2.96 -5.13
C LEU A 10 3.65 -2.94 -4.64
N VAL A 11 4.52 -2.30 -5.40
CA VAL A 11 5.90 -2.02 -5.00
C VAL A 11 6.05 -0.52 -4.93
N ARG A 12 6.58 -0.05 -3.80
CA ARG A 12 6.89 1.36 -3.62
C ARG A 12 8.09 1.72 -4.51
N THR A 13 7.95 2.78 -5.31
CA THR A 13 8.97 3.20 -6.27
C THR A 13 10.07 4.09 -5.65
N ASP A 14 9.79 4.70 -4.50
CA ASP A 14 10.72 5.53 -3.71
C ASP A 14 11.29 4.79 -2.50
N ASN A 15 12.38 5.31 -1.93
CA ASN A 15 13.09 4.64 -0.83
C ASN A 15 12.34 4.71 0.51
N PRO A 16 12.28 3.61 1.30
CA PRO A 16 12.60 2.23 0.93
C PRO A 16 11.63 1.62 -0.11
N CYS A 17 12.20 0.84 -1.03
CA CYS A 17 11.50 -0.04 -1.97
C CYS A 17 10.84 -1.22 -1.24
N ASP A 18 9.61 -1.00 -0.76
CA ASP A 18 8.86 -1.97 0.02
C ASP A 18 7.63 -2.50 -0.73
N LYS A 19 7.22 -3.72 -0.38
CA LYS A 19 6.04 -4.38 -0.94
C LYS A 19 4.82 -4.10 -0.09
N LEU A 20 3.72 -3.74 -0.74
CA LEU A 20 2.42 -3.52 -0.11
C LEU A 20 1.40 -4.41 -0.81
N ILE A 21 0.49 -5.01 -0.04
CA ILE A 21 -0.61 -5.78 -0.61
C ILE A 21 -1.92 -5.18 -0.16
N VAL A 22 -2.79 -4.87 -1.13
CA VAL A 22 -4.16 -4.44 -0.84
C VAL A 22 -5.12 -5.53 -1.28
N ARG A 23 -5.87 -6.06 -0.34
CA ARG A 23 -6.91 -7.05 -0.61
C ARG A 23 -8.29 -6.43 -0.43
N GLN A 24 -9.05 -6.43 -1.51
CA GLN A 24 -10.44 -6.01 -1.56
C GLN A 24 -11.34 -7.22 -1.37
N ILE A 25 -12.27 -7.14 -0.43
CA ILE A 25 -13.17 -8.25 -0.11
C ILE A 25 -14.61 -7.75 -0.14
N SER A 26 -15.40 -8.35 -1.01
CA SER A 26 -16.84 -8.09 -1.10
C SER A 26 -17.56 -8.53 0.19
N GLY A 27 -18.48 -7.69 0.67
CA GLY A 27 -19.39 -8.04 1.75
C GLY A 27 -20.56 -8.92 1.25
N ALA A 28 -21.42 -9.36 2.17
CA ALA A 28 -22.58 -10.20 1.83
C ALA A 28 -23.56 -9.57 0.81
N ILE A 29 -23.63 -8.24 0.79
CA ILE A 29 -24.48 -7.46 -0.14
C ILE A 29 -23.66 -6.96 -1.35
N ALA A 30 -22.34 -6.94 -1.24
CA ALA A 30 -21.46 -6.42 -2.27
C ALA A 30 -21.28 -7.45 -3.38
N ARG A 31 -21.64 -7.08 -4.61
CA ARG A 31 -21.74 -8.05 -5.73
C ARG A 31 -20.70 -7.85 -6.82
N ARG A 32 -19.86 -6.82 -6.72
CA ARG A 32 -18.88 -6.53 -7.76
C ARG A 32 -17.71 -5.72 -7.24
N ILE A 33 -16.51 -6.26 -7.45
CA ILE A 33 -15.27 -5.52 -7.39
C ILE A 33 -14.94 -5.00 -8.79
N VAL A 34 -14.53 -3.74 -8.89
CA VAL A 34 -14.06 -3.12 -10.14
C VAL A 34 -12.62 -2.69 -9.91
N CYS A 35 -11.66 -3.44 -10.46
CA CYS A 35 -10.27 -3.00 -10.56
C CYS A 35 -10.09 -2.26 -11.89
N ARG A 36 -9.48 -1.07 -11.86
CA ARG A 36 -9.17 -0.29 -13.06
C ARG A 36 -7.68 -0.27 -13.38
N THR A 37 -6.86 -0.76 -12.47
CA THR A 37 -5.40 -0.78 -12.60
C THR A 37 -4.93 -1.99 -13.39
N SER A 38 -3.89 -1.79 -14.18
CA SER A 38 -3.18 -2.80 -14.96
C SER A 38 -1.80 -3.10 -14.36
N ARG A 39 -1.20 -4.25 -14.70
CA ARG A 39 0.17 -4.57 -14.27
C ARG A 39 1.17 -3.53 -14.80
N GLY A 40 2.12 -3.13 -13.95
CA GLY A 40 3.14 -2.13 -14.28
C GLY A 40 2.64 -0.68 -14.27
N GLU A 41 1.35 -0.45 -13.99
CA GLU A 41 0.81 0.89 -13.86
C GLU A 41 1.32 1.54 -12.57
N GLN A 42 1.89 2.74 -12.69
CA GLN A 42 2.32 3.53 -11.54
C GLN A 42 1.13 4.31 -10.99
N LEU A 43 0.98 4.27 -9.67
CA LEU A 43 -0.07 4.98 -8.94
C LEU A 43 0.57 5.98 -7.98
N THR A 44 -0.02 7.15 -7.91
CA THR A 44 0.32 8.20 -6.94
C THR A 44 -0.65 8.17 -5.75
N GLY A 45 -0.23 8.79 -4.65
CA GLY A 45 -1.04 8.85 -3.43
C GLY A 45 -2.41 9.46 -3.67
N GLY A 46 -3.47 8.74 -3.27
CA GLY A 46 -4.85 9.19 -3.41
C GLY A 46 -5.55 8.75 -4.70
N GLU A 47 -4.82 8.18 -5.66
CA GLU A 47 -5.41 7.67 -6.90
C GLU A 47 -6.29 6.42 -6.66
N LYS A 48 -7.31 6.29 -7.51
CA LYS A 48 -8.29 5.20 -7.41
C LYS A 48 -7.85 4.02 -8.26
N PHE A 49 -7.34 2.97 -7.63
CA PHE A 49 -7.05 1.71 -8.31
C PHE A 49 -8.28 0.82 -8.53
N GLY A 50 -9.34 1.04 -7.75
CA GLY A 50 -10.58 0.26 -7.85
C GLY A 50 -11.69 0.71 -6.92
N MET A 51 -12.79 -0.04 -6.95
CA MET A 51 -13.99 0.22 -6.14
C MET A 51 -14.76 -1.08 -5.87
N ILE A 52 -15.36 -1.17 -4.70
CA ILE A 52 -16.27 -2.26 -4.33
C ILE A 52 -17.69 -1.69 -4.20
N LYS A 53 -18.65 -2.25 -4.94
CA LYS A 53 -20.04 -1.75 -4.97
C LYS A 53 -20.87 -2.35 -3.84
N PHE A 54 -21.56 -1.50 -3.07
CA PHE A 54 -22.48 -1.86 -1.97
C PHE A 54 -21.83 -2.43 -0.69
N GLY A 55 -20.82 -1.72 -0.18
CA GLY A 55 -20.14 -2.02 1.09
C GLY A 55 -19.07 -3.10 0.95
N SER A 56 -18.07 -3.12 1.82
CA SER A 56 -16.95 -4.06 1.67
C SER A 56 -16.02 -4.06 2.88
N ARG A 57 -14.94 -4.82 2.77
CA ARG A 57 -13.72 -4.67 3.56
C ARG A 57 -12.53 -4.45 2.62
N ALA A 58 -11.58 -3.62 3.05
CA ALA A 58 -10.26 -3.53 2.45
C ALA A 58 -9.24 -3.91 3.53
N GLU A 59 -8.29 -4.76 3.18
CA GLU A 59 -7.18 -5.18 4.02
C GLU A 59 -5.89 -4.65 3.39
N LEU A 60 -5.04 -4.02 4.19
CA LEU A 60 -3.72 -3.55 3.78
C LEU A 60 -2.69 -4.37 4.55
N TYR A 61 -1.81 -5.05 3.83
CA TYR A 61 -0.66 -5.75 4.36
C TYR A 61 0.59 -4.97 3.98
N VAL A 62 1.47 -4.81 4.96
CA VAL A 62 2.72 -4.07 4.85
C VAL A 62 3.81 -4.89 5.52
N SER A 63 5.06 -4.73 5.10
CA SER A 63 6.18 -5.40 5.76
C SER A 63 6.28 -4.96 7.22
N ALA A 64 6.51 -5.91 8.12
CA ALA A 64 6.63 -5.68 9.56
C ALA A 64 8.02 -5.12 9.93
N GLY A 65 8.48 -4.09 9.20
CA GLY A 65 9.76 -3.43 9.44
C GLY A 65 9.67 -2.32 10.49
N GLU A 66 10.80 -2.02 11.14
CA GLU A 66 10.91 -0.93 12.13
C GLU A 66 10.66 0.46 11.51
N ASN A 67 10.83 0.57 10.20
CA ASN A 67 10.61 1.77 9.42
C ASN A 67 9.14 2.03 9.05
N VAL A 68 8.18 1.22 9.49
CA VAL A 68 6.75 1.40 9.18
C VAL A 68 5.96 1.72 10.44
N LYS A 69 5.34 2.90 10.45
CA LYS A 69 4.47 3.36 11.54
C LYS A 69 3.01 3.37 11.13
N CYS A 70 2.17 2.68 11.90
CA CYS A 70 0.72 2.80 11.76
C CYS A 70 0.23 4.16 12.29
N LEU A 71 -0.54 4.89 11.48
CA LEU A 71 -1.05 6.22 11.81
C LEU A 71 -2.48 6.19 12.36
N VAL A 72 -3.16 5.05 12.29
CA VAL A 72 -4.55 4.88 12.68
C VAL A 72 -4.69 3.87 13.81
N ARG A 73 -5.76 4.00 14.58
CA ARG A 73 -6.12 3.11 15.68
C ARG A 73 -7.46 2.44 15.42
N LYS A 74 -7.72 1.36 16.15
CA LYS A 74 -9.01 0.68 16.09
C LYS A 74 -10.12 1.66 16.51
N GLY A 75 -11.13 1.80 15.65
CA GLY A 75 -12.26 2.71 15.86
C GLY A 75 -12.16 4.03 15.09
N ASP A 76 -11.00 4.36 14.53
CA ASP A 76 -10.83 5.57 13.73
C ASP A 76 -11.68 5.51 12.45
N LYS A 77 -12.31 6.63 12.12
CA LYS A 77 -13.00 6.80 10.84
C LYS A 77 -11.96 7.18 9.78
N VAL A 78 -11.79 6.33 8.78
CA VAL A 78 -10.88 6.56 7.65
C VAL A 78 -11.65 6.85 6.36
N LYS A 79 -11.06 7.64 5.47
CA LYS A 79 -11.63 7.96 4.15
C LYS A 79 -10.65 7.56 3.06
N ALA A 80 -11.11 6.74 2.12
CA ALA A 80 -10.31 6.25 1.00
C ALA A 80 -9.72 7.41 0.18
N GLY A 81 -8.45 7.26 -0.20
CA GLY A 81 -7.71 8.27 -0.96
C GLY A 81 -7.34 9.53 -0.18
N LEU A 82 -7.67 9.63 1.11
CA LEU A 82 -7.40 10.83 1.93
C LEU A 82 -6.72 10.51 3.25
N THR A 83 -7.19 9.50 3.98
CA THR A 83 -6.59 9.14 5.27
C THR A 83 -5.33 8.31 5.04
N ALA A 84 -4.18 8.83 5.46
CA ALA A 84 -2.95 8.05 5.51
C ALA A 84 -3.04 6.97 6.59
N LEU A 85 -2.80 5.71 6.22
CA LEU A 85 -2.89 4.56 7.14
C LEU A 85 -1.55 4.24 7.80
N ILE A 86 -0.46 4.38 7.03
CA ILE A 86 0.90 4.16 7.49
C ILE A 86 1.79 5.31 7.05
N LYS A 87 2.93 5.44 7.73
CA LYS A 87 4.03 6.32 7.33
C LYS A 87 5.31 5.50 7.39
N TYR A 88 6.12 5.63 6.35
CA TYR A 88 7.51 5.19 6.41
C TYR A 88 8.32 6.22 7.18
N GLU A 89 9.03 5.78 8.21
CA GLU A 89 10.04 6.60 8.87
C GLU A 89 11.31 6.55 8.02
N THR A 90 11.76 7.71 7.57
CA THR A 90 13.10 7.83 6.99
C THR A 90 14.07 7.65 8.15
N THR A 91 14.69 6.47 8.25
CA THR A 91 15.94 6.38 8.97
C THR A 91 16.91 7.29 8.23
N ALA A 92 17.30 8.40 8.89
CA ALA A 92 18.43 9.17 8.41
C ALA A 92 19.61 8.21 8.26
N PRO A 93 20.42 8.29 7.19
CA PRO A 93 21.65 7.52 7.15
C PRO A 93 22.46 7.92 8.39
N GLU A 94 22.81 6.94 9.22
CA GLU A 94 23.67 7.17 10.37
C GLU A 94 24.92 7.91 9.87
N SER A 95 25.07 9.16 10.31
CA SER A 95 26.26 9.96 10.04
C SER A 95 27.43 9.33 10.77
N GLY A 96 28.18 8.44 10.09
CA GLY A 96 29.35 7.83 10.73
C GLY A 96 29.98 6.61 10.08
N HIS A 97 30.06 6.47 8.75
CA HIS A 97 31.19 5.72 8.19
C HIS A 97 31.55 6.15 6.77
N GLU A 98 32.85 6.19 6.54
CA GLU A 98 33.52 6.83 5.42
C GLU A 98 33.27 6.12 4.08
N ARG A 99 33.08 6.95 3.04
CA ARG A 99 33.01 6.70 1.60
C ARG A 99 33.19 5.24 1.13
N ARG A 100 32.21 4.75 0.37
CA ARG A 100 32.48 4.16 -0.96
C ARG A 100 31.26 4.29 -1.87
N ASP A 101 31.57 4.73 -3.07
CA ASP A 101 30.71 4.95 -4.23
C ASP A 101 29.94 3.66 -4.58
N THR A 102 28.61 3.66 -4.38
CA THR A 102 27.73 2.62 -4.95
C THR A 102 26.53 3.28 -5.60
N ARG A 103 26.42 3.00 -6.90
CA ARG A 103 25.42 3.47 -7.85
C ARG A 103 24.01 3.40 -7.25
N HIS A 104 23.22 4.42 -7.53
CA HIS A 104 21.76 4.42 -7.39
C HIS A 104 21.18 3.21 -8.14
N GLU A 105 21.00 2.09 -7.46
CA GLU A 105 20.20 0.98 -7.97
C GLU A 105 18.73 1.38 -7.79
N ARG A 106 18.14 1.82 -8.90
CA ARG A 106 16.68 1.95 -9.02
C ARG A 106 16.06 0.59 -8.71
N CYS A 107 14.95 0.62 -7.97
CA CYS A 107 14.05 -0.52 -7.80
C CYS A 107 13.90 -1.25 -9.15
N PRO A 108 14.26 -2.54 -9.25
CA PRO A 108 14.09 -3.28 -10.50
C PRO A 108 12.60 -3.50 -10.80
N ASP A 109 12.26 -3.41 -12.09
CA ASP A 109 10.91 -3.55 -12.67
C ASP A 109 10.25 -4.92 -12.41
#